data_AF-A0A8I2ZFW9-F1
#
_entry.id   AF-A0A8I2ZFW9-F1
#
_cell.length_a   1.000
_cell.length_b   1.000
_cell.length_c   1.000
_cell.angle_alpha   90.00
_cell.angle_beta   90.00
_cell.angle_gamma   90.00
#
_symmetry.space_group_name_H-M   'P 1'
#
loop_
_entity.id
_entity.type
_entity.pdbx_description
1 polymer ?
#
loop_
_entity_poly.entity_id
_entity_poly.type
_entity_poly.pdbx_seq_one_letter_code
_entity_poly.pdbx_strand_id
1 'polypeptide(L)'
;MALVNVRRDVADQFYRYKMERLQTKIEGKGNGIKTVIVNLTSWAVDMSEEAVKARQAQLPGEFKQKLNIGDDEDEDGEGGGNTVYDQLGAWIIEQTEEKGSVDKVDSIEIFVKAKELGIEGKHRAVLVLIQTIFDENVLAQITKRAPMLKQFVTSERHEKALLGGTERLIGSLIGEHPDILEKVVKILQLYYNHDLLSEDVAVKWGSKASKKYVDLATSKKVRKAAEPFLTWLQEASEEEDSDDE
;
A
#
# COMPACT_ATOMS: atom_id res chain seq x y z
N MET A 1 18.98 30.60 28.52
CA MET A 1 19.57 29.25 28.67
C MET A 1 20.78 29.14 27.76
N ALA A 2 21.86 28.47 28.19
CA ALA A 2 23.09 28.38 27.39
C ALA A 2 22.90 27.35 26.24
N LEU A 3 23.03 27.83 25.01
CA LEU A 3 22.96 27.00 23.80
C LEU A 3 24.34 26.38 23.51
N VAL A 4 24.36 25.10 23.15
CA VAL A 4 25.56 24.33 22.80
C VAL A 4 25.49 23.88 21.35
N ASN A 5 26.63 23.73 20.69
CA ASN A 5 26.68 23.21 19.33
C ASN A 5 26.17 21.76 19.31
N VAL A 6 25.30 21.43 18.34
CA VAL A 6 24.79 20.06 18.16
C VAL A 6 25.96 19.09 17.92
N ARG A 7 26.92 19.51 17.10
CA ARG A 7 28.21 18.85 16.92
C ARG A 7 29.19 19.33 17.98
N ARG A 8 29.41 18.51 19.02
CA ARG A 8 30.34 18.84 20.12
C ARG A 8 31.80 18.88 19.71
N ASP A 9 32.12 18.25 18.59
CA ASP A 9 33.42 18.30 17.92
C ASP A 9 33.74 19.67 17.31
N VAL A 10 32.72 20.51 17.08
CA VAL A 10 32.89 21.84 16.49
C VAL A 10 32.91 22.89 17.61
N ALA A 11 34.06 23.53 17.83
CA ALA A 11 34.25 24.58 18.84
C ALA A 11 33.91 26.00 18.35
N ASP A 12 33.41 26.14 17.12
CA ASP A 12 33.06 27.43 16.53
C ASP A 12 31.90 28.09 17.28
N GLN A 13 32.11 29.32 17.76
CA GLN A 13 31.11 30.12 18.47
C GLN A 13 29.97 30.57 17.56
N PHE A 14 30.18 30.62 16.24
CA PHE A 14 29.18 31.03 15.25
C PHE A 14 28.47 29.84 14.58
N TYR A 15 28.66 28.62 15.10
CA TYR A 15 28.01 27.44 14.55
C TYR A 15 26.49 27.59 14.48
N ARG A 16 25.94 27.35 13.30
CA ARG A 16 24.53 27.65 12.96
C ARG A 16 23.53 26.77 13.73
N TYR A 17 23.90 25.54 14.04
CA TYR A 17 23.01 24.58 14.69
C TYR A 17 23.36 24.44 16.17
N LYS A 18 22.63 25.17 17.00
CA LYS A 18 22.76 25.11 18.46
C LYS A 18 21.52 24.52 19.09
N MET A 19 21.69 23.84 20.21
CA MET A 19 20.61 23.24 20.99
C MET A 19 20.74 23.65 22.45
N GLU A 20 19.66 23.56 23.21
CA GLU A 20 19.72 23.75 24.66
C GLU A 20 20.52 22.62 25.32
N ARG A 21 21.29 22.97 26.35
CA ARG A 21 22.01 21.97 27.14
C ARG A 21 21.01 21.15 27.96
N LEU A 22 21.08 19.83 27.86
CA LEU A 22 20.32 18.92 28.72
C LEU A 22 20.68 19.15 30.19
N GLN A 23 19.66 19.40 30.99
CA GLN A 23 19.77 19.56 32.44
C GLN A 23 19.41 18.22 33.08
N THR A 24 20.39 17.53 33.65
CA THR A 24 20.19 16.26 34.34
C THR A 24 20.26 16.46 35.85
N LYS A 25 19.43 15.72 36.57
CA LYS A 25 19.42 15.60 38.03
C LYS A 25 19.53 14.13 38.38
N ILE A 26 20.43 13.79 39.30
CA ILE A 26 20.57 12.42 39.78
C ILE A 26 19.72 12.27 41.03
N GLU A 27 18.88 11.23 41.08
CA GLU A 27 18.09 10.86 42.24
C GLU A 27 18.46 9.42 42.66
N GLY A 28 18.83 9.26 43.92
CA GLY A 28 19.26 7.97 44.51
C GLY A 28 20.76 7.86 44.79
N LYS A 29 21.15 6.98 45.72
CA LYS A 29 22.54 6.61 46.03
C LYS A 29 22.59 5.12 46.40
N GLY A 30 23.54 4.36 45.83
CA GLY A 30 23.62 2.89 45.96
C GLY A 30 23.12 2.15 44.71
N ASN A 31 22.52 0.96 44.86
CA ASN A 31 22.11 0.06 43.76
C ASN A 31 20.93 0.57 42.88
N GLY A 32 20.57 1.86 42.94
CA GLY A 32 19.47 2.45 42.19
C GLY A 32 19.69 3.93 41.89
N ILE A 33 20.65 4.24 41.02
CA ILE A 33 20.89 5.61 40.55
C ILE A 33 19.97 5.89 39.36
N LYS A 34 19.10 6.89 39.47
CA LYS A 34 18.22 7.36 38.39
C LYS A 34 18.67 8.73 37.90
N THR A 35 18.85 8.89 36.59
CA THR A 35 19.14 10.19 35.97
C THR A 35 17.84 10.76 35.37
N VAL A 36 17.38 11.88 35.92
CA VAL A 36 16.19 12.60 35.47
C VAL A 36 16.61 13.76 34.59
N ILE A 37 16.08 13.84 33.37
CA ILE A 37 16.27 15.00 32.48
C ILE A 37 15.17 16.01 32.81
N VAL A 38 15.55 17.13 33.41
CA VAL A 38 14.61 18.11 33.99
C VAL A 38 13.96 18.96 32.90
N ASN A 39 14.72 19.31 31.84
CA ASN A 39 14.21 20.09 30.72
C ASN A 39 13.69 19.20 29.58
N LEU A 40 13.07 18.06 29.92
CA LEU A 40 12.59 17.10 28.92
C LEU A 40 11.57 17.76 27.97
N THR A 41 10.69 18.57 28.52
CA THR A 41 9.60 19.24 27.81
C THR A 41 10.07 20.30 26.83
N SER A 42 11.27 20.90 27.02
CA SER A 42 11.79 21.90 26.08
C SER A 42 12.49 21.28 24.87
N TRP A 43 13.08 20.07 25.00
CA TRP A 43 13.65 19.36 23.85
C TRP A 43 12.63 18.46 23.14
N ALA A 44 11.60 18.01 23.84
CA ALA A 44 10.61 17.10 23.29
C ALA A 44 9.89 17.79 22.12
N VAL A 45 9.99 17.17 20.95
CA VAL A 45 9.17 17.56 19.80
C VAL A 45 7.74 17.19 20.15
N ASP A 46 6.86 18.19 20.24
CA ASP A 46 5.43 17.95 20.43
C ASP A 46 4.89 17.13 19.24
N MET A 47 4.45 15.91 19.55
CA MET A 47 3.90 14.93 18.62
C MET A 47 2.38 14.79 18.76
N SER A 48 1.72 15.71 19.47
CA SER A 48 0.26 15.77 19.49
C SER A 48 -0.30 15.95 18.07
N GLU A 49 -1.48 15.40 17.82
CA GLU A 49 -2.14 15.45 16.51
C GLU A 49 -2.28 16.88 15.98
N GLU A 50 -2.50 17.84 16.87
CA GLU A 50 -2.60 19.26 16.55
C GLU A 50 -1.26 19.86 16.08
N ALA A 51 -0.15 19.53 16.76
CA ALA A 51 1.19 19.97 16.38
C ALA A 51 1.67 19.33 15.06
N VAL A 52 1.29 18.07 14.81
CA VAL A 52 1.56 17.38 13.53
C VAL A 52 0.77 18.02 12.40
N LYS A 53 -0.53 18.29 12.61
CA LYS A 53 -1.41 18.94 11.63
C LYS A 53 -0.94 20.35 11.27
N ALA A 54 -0.47 21.12 12.25
CA ALA A 54 0.10 22.45 12.02
C ALA A 54 1.38 22.41 11.18
N ARG A 55 2.27 21.44 11.40
CA ARG A 55 3.48 21.25 10.57
C ARG A 55 3.13 20.83 9.14
N GLN A 56 2.16 19.92 8.99
CA GLN A 56 1.65 19.52 7.67
C GLN A 56 0.99 20.71 6.93
N ALA A 57 0.31 21.59 7.66
CA ALA A 57 -0.29 22.79 7.08
C ALA A 57 0.75 23.80 6.54
N GLN A 58 1.90 23.91 7.21
CA GLN A 58 3.00 24.83 6.86
C GLN A 58 3.92 24.35 5.73
N LEU A 59 3.75 23.11 5.24
CA LEU A 59 4.54 22.62 4.11
C LEU A 59 4.22 23.43 2.83
N PRO A 60 5.24 23.92 2.09
CA PRO A 60 5.06 24.62 0.83
C PRO A 60 4.23 23.79 -0.17
N GLY A 61 3.43 24.46 -0.99
CA GLY A 61 2.46 23.83 -1.90
C GLY A 61 3.05 22.73 -2.79
N GLU A 62 4.28 22.89 -3.30
CA GLU A 62 4.97 21.87 -4.10
C GLU A 62 5.31 20.59 -3.32
N PHE A 63 5.54 20.68 -2.00
CA PHE A 63 5.82 19.52 -1.17
C PHE A 63 4.52 18.79 -0.79
N LYS A 64 3.43 19.53 -0.60
CA LYS A 64 2.07 18.97 -0.55
C LYS A 64 1.68 18.30 -1.87
N GLN A 65 2.07 18.86 -3.01
CA GLN A 65 1.79 18.32 -4.33
C GLN A 65 2.66 17.09 -4.68
N LYS A 66 3.91 17.02 -4.18
CA LYS A 66 4.74 15.80 -4.26
C LYS A 66 4.38 14.72 -3.24
N LEU A 67 3.69 15.07 -2.16
CA LEU A 67 3.06 14.13 -1.22
C LEU A 67 1.60 13.82 -1.62
N ASN A 68 1.09 14.41 -2.71
CA ASN A 68 -0.16 14.06 -3.37
C ASN A 68 0.20 13.58 -4.78
N ILE A 69 0.91 12.45 -4.90
CA ILE A 69 1.27 11.94 -6.24
C ILE A 69 0.01 11.38 -6.91
N GLY A 70 -0.66 12.23 -7.68
CA GLY A 70 -1.73 11.84 -8.59
C GLY A 70 -2.82 12.90 -8.64
N ASP A 71 -2.79 13.70 -9.69
CA ASP A 71 -3.86 14.59 -10.14
C ASP A 71 -5.06 13.74 -10.63
N ASP A 72 -5.74 13.07 -9.69
CA ASP A 72 -7.08 12.50 -9.84
C ASP A 72 -7.87 13.04 -8.63
N GLU A 73 -8.97 13.74 -8.89
CA GLU A 73 -9.88 14.39 -7.91
C GLU A 73 -10.64 13.42 -6.99
N ASP A 74 -10.04 12.32 -6.60
CA ASP A 74 -10.62 11.29 -5.75
C ASP A 74 -9.78 11.11 -4.48
N GLU A 75 -9.98 12.05 -3.57
CA GLU A 75 -10.10 11.84 -2.13
C GLU A 75 -9.64 10.46 -1.61
N ASP A 76 -8.40 10.39 -1.14
CA ASP A 76 -8.01 9.76 0.13
C ASP A 76 -6.48 9.86 0.22
N GLY A 77 -6.02 10.98 0.82
CA GLY A 77 -4.63 11.43 0.81
C GLY A 77 -3.57 10.38 1.17
N GLU A 78 -2.40 10.56 0.57
CA GLU A 78 -1.14 10.00 1.06
C GLU A 78 -0.80 10.65 2.42
N GLY A 79 -1.52 10.22 3.45
CA GLY A 79 -1.10 10.43 4.83
C GLY A 79 0.06 9.49 5.14
N GLY A 80 1.29 9.99 5.08
CA GLY A 80 2.44 9.32 5.66
C GLY A 80 2.20 9.08 7.15
N GLY A 81 1.89 7.83 7.52
CA GLY A 81 1.52 7.36 8.85
C GLY A 81 0.75 6.04 8.74
N ASN A 82 0.69 5.25 9.83
CA ASN A 82 0.07 3.92 9.90
C ASN A 82 -1.43 3.98 9.54
N THR A 83 -1.76 3.93 8.25
CA THR A 83 -3.14 4.04 7.78
C THR A 83 -3.94 2.81 8.20
N VAL A 84 -5.27 2.93 8.23
CA VAL A 84 -6.16 1.79 8.51
C VAL A 84 -5.93 0.64 7.51
N TYR A 85 -5.49 0.97 6.29
CA TYR A 85 -5.10 -0.01 5.28
C TYR A 85 -3.79 -0.73 5.62
N ASP A 86 -2.80 0.00 6.11
CA ASP A 86 -1.52 -0.59 6.55
C ASP A 86 -1.73 -1.49 7.77
N GLN A 87 -2.69 -1.16 8.64
CA GLN A 87 -3.08 -2.01 9.77
C GLN A 87 -3.69 -3.35 9.29
N LEU A 88 -4.56 -3.32 8.27
CA LEU A 88 -5.09 -4.55 7.68
C LEU A 88 -3.95 -5.38 7.08
N GLY A 89 -3.06 -4.75 6.31
CA GLY A 89 -1.93 -5.43 5.68
C GLY A 89 -0.97 -6.06 6.70
N ALA A 90 -0.60 -5.30 7.74
CA ALA A 90 0.25 -5.78 8.83
C ALA A 90 -0.40 -6.95 9.58
N TRP A 91 -1.70 -6.87 9.86
CA TRP A 91 -2.42 -7.95 10.52
C TRP A 91 -2.47 -9.23 9.67
N ILE A 92 -2.67 -9.12 8.35
CA ILE A 92 -2.65 -10.29 7.44
C ILE A 92 -1.25 -10.92 7.41
N ILE A 93 -0.20 -10.11 7.39
CA ILE A 93 1.19 -10.60 7.43
C ILE A 93 1.46 -11.32 8.76
N GLU A 94 1.08 -10.72 9.89
CA GLU A 94 1.22 -11.34 11.23
C GLU A 94 0.48 -12.68 11.31
N GLN A 95 -0.77 -12.75 10.83
CA GLN A 95 -1.53 -14.00 10.77
C GLN A 95 -0.91 -15.04 9.83
N THR A 96 -0.29 -14.59 8.75
CA THR A 96 0.42 -15.45 7.81
C THR A 96 1.67 -16.04 8.45
N GLU A 97 2.43 -15.24 9.21
CA GLU A 97 3.60 -15.69 9.97
C GLU A 97 3.21 -16.67 11.09
N GLU A 98 2.14 -16.37 11.83
CA GLU A 98 1.65 -17.20 12.93
C GLU A 98 1.17 -18.58 12.44
N LYS A 99 0.40 -18.60 11.34
CA LYS A 99 -0.11 -19.85 10.75
C LYS A 99 0.92 -20.53 9.82
N GLY A 100 1.99 -19.81 9.48
CA GLY A 100 3.12 -20.24 8.64
C GLY A 100 2.84 -20.28 7.13
N SER A 101 1.65 -19.89 6.69
CA SER A 101 1.28 -19.80 5.27
C SER A 101 0.01 -18.98 5.11
N VAL A 102 -0.04 -18.15 4.07
CA VAL A 102 -1.18 -17.28 3.78
C VAL A 102 -2.44 -18.11 3.54
N ASP A 103 -2.31 -19.31 2.97
CA ASP A 103 -3.43 -20.21 2.66
C ASP A 103 -4.22 -20.67 3.88
N LYS A 104 -3.61 -20.61 5.06
CA LYS A 104 -4.25 -20.98 6.34
C LYS A 104 -4.96 -19.80 7.01
N VAL A 105 -4.74 -18.58 6.53
CA VAL A 105 -5.48 -17.39 7.00
C VAL A 105 -6.87 -17.42 6.38
N ASP A 106 -7.88 -17.53 7.23
CA ASP A 106 -9.25 -17.72 6.80
C ASP A 106 -9.81 -16.45 6.18
N SER A 107 -10.43 -16.61 5.01
CA SER A 107 -11.06 -15.50 4.27
C SER A 107 -12.14 -14.79 5.08
N ILE A 108 -12.81 -15.52 5.99
CA ILE A 108 -13.83 -14.95 6.88
C ILE A 108 -13.18 -14.01 7.89
N GLU A 109 -12.05 -14.39 8.50
CA GLU A 109 -11.34 -13.56 9.47
C GLU A 109 -10.84 -12.28 8.82
N ILE A 110 -10.28 -12.37 7.60
CA ILE A 110 -9.84 -11.22 6.81
C ILE A 110 -11.01 -10.26 6.54
N PHE A 111 -12.17 -10.80 6.14
CA PHE A 111 -13.36 -9.99 5.87
C PHE A 111 -13.92 -9.32 7.12
N VAL A 112 -13.99 -10.05 8.25
CA VAL A 112 -14.40 -9.51 9.54
C VAL A 112 -13.44 -8.40 9.95
N LYS A 113 -12.13 -8.59 9.79
CA LYS A 113 -11.14 -7.57 10.12
C LYS A 113 -11.29 -6.31 9.29
N ALA A 114 -11.53 -6.46 7.98
CA ALA A 114 -11.78 -5.31 7.11
C ALA A 114 -13.06 -4.55 7.49
N LYS A 115 -14.10 -5.25 7.94
CA LYS A 115 -15.33 -4.64 8.49
C LYS A 115 -15.11 -3.94 9.81
N GLU A 116 -14.34 -4.51 10.73
CA GLU A 116 -13.98 -3.84 12.00
C GLU A 116 -13.25 -2.52 11.76
N LEU A 117 -12.42 -2.49 10.73
CA LEU A 117 -11.67 -1.31 10.30
C LEU A 117 -12.51 -0.35 9.44
N GLY A 118 -13.73 -0.73 9.04
CA GLY A 118 -14.64 0.11 8.25
C GLY A 118 -14.18 0.39 6.83
N ILE A 119 -13.39 -0.52 6.25
CA ILE A 119 -12.76 -0.35 4.92
C ILE A 119 -13.30 -1.32 3.87
N GLU A 120 -14.36 -2.09 4.16
CA GLU A 120 -14.85 -3.11 3.23
C GLU A 120 -15.35 -2.56 1.88
N GLY A 121 -15.87 -1.32 1.87
CA GLY A 121 -16.35 -0.66 0.67
C GLY A 121 -15.31 0.23 -0.03
N LYS A 122 -14.04 0.21 0.42
CA LYS A 122 -12.99 1.12 -0.08
C LYS A 122 -12.07 0.39 -1.05
N HIS A 123 -11.92 0.94 -2.25
CA HIS A 123 -11.05 0.39 -3.30
C HIS A 123 -9.58 0.22 -2.87
N ARG A 124 -9.08 1.07 -1.96
CA ARG A 124 -7.73 0.92 -1.43
C ARG A 124 -7.54 -0.32 -0.56
N ALA A 125 -8.59 -0.86 0.07
CA ALA A 125 -8.50 -2.13 0.78
C ALA A 125 -8.20 -3.30 -0.18
N VAL A 126 -8.81 -3.28 -1.38
CA VAL A 126 -8.56 -4.28 -2.44
C VAL A 126 -7.10 -4.29 -2.87
N LEU A 127 -6.47 -3.11 -3.02
CA LEU A 127 -5.04 -2.98 -3.33
C LEU A 127 -4.16 -3.67 -2.29
N VAL A 128 -4.44 -3.46 -1.00
CA VAL A 128 -3.66 -4.06 0.10
C VAL A 128 -3.90 -5.55 0.19
N LEU A 129 -5.15 -5.98 0.05
CA LEU A 129 -5.52 -7.39 0.09
C LEU A 129 -4.72 -8.19 -0.93
N ILE A 130 -4.69 -7.78 -2.20
CA ILE A 130 -3.97 -8.54 -3.25
C ILE A 130 -2.48 -8.68 -2.98
N GLN A 131 -1.85 -7.64 -2.42
CA GLN A 131 -0.42 -7.68 -2.10
C GLN A 131 -0.10 -8.56 -0.88
N THR A 132 -1.09 -8.90 -0.06
CA THR A 132 -0.89 -9.58 1.24
C THR A 132 -1.48 -10.98 1.28
N ILE A 133 -2.52 -11.26 0.51
CA ILE A 133 -3.21 -12.57 0.49
C ILE A 133 -2.70 -13.52 -0.60
N PHE A 134 -1.87 -13.03 -1.51
CA PHE A 134 -1.35 -13.77 -2.65
C PHE A 134 0.18 -13.82 -2.68
N ASP A 135 0.69 -14.94 -3.16
CA ASP A 135 2.12 -15.21 -3.35
C ASP A 135 2.38 -15.83 -4.75
N GLU A 136 3.47 -16.59 -4.90
CA GLU A 136 3.82 -17.34 -6.12
C GLU A 136 2.75 -18.34 -6.60
N ASN A 137 1.86 -18.78 -5.70
CA ASN A 137 0.76 -19.72 -5.92
C ASN A 137 -0.58 -19.02 -6.19
N VAL A 138 -0.53 -17.75 -6.62
CA VAL A 138 -1.69 -16.89 -6.90
C VAL A 138 -2.83 -17.58 -7.67
N LEU A 139 -2.53 -18.46 -8.63
CA LEU A 139 -3.55 -19.17 -9.43
C LEU A 139 -4.50 -20.00 -8.57
N ALA A 140 -3.98 -20.76 -7.60
CA ALA A 140 -4.80 -21.58 -6.71
C ALA A 140 -5.51 -20.71 -5.66
N GLN A 141 -4.84 -19.65 -5.22
CA GLN A 141 -5.34 -18.75 -4.19
C GLN A 141 -6.51 -17.91 -4.67
N ILE A 142 -6.51 -17.46 -5.93
CA ILE A 142 -7.63 -16.72 -6.52
C ILE A 142 -8.90 -17.56 -6.45
N THR A 143 -8.87 -18.82 -6.93
CA THR A 143 -10.04 -19.71 -6.90
C THR A 143 -10.56 -19.91 -5.48
N LYS A 144 -9.66 -20.08 -4.50
CA LYS A 144 -10.04 -20.27 -3.08
C LYS A 144 -10.66 -19.01 -2.46
N ARG A 145 -10.15 -17.83 -2.82
CA ARG A 145 -10.53 -16.54 -2.19
C ARG A 145 -11.56 -15.75 -2.99
N ALA A 146 -11.92 -16.20 -4.20
CA ALA A 146 -12.90 -15.55 -5.07
C ALA A 146 -14.23 -15.18 -4.37
N PRO A 147 -14.85 -16.05 -3.55
CA PRO A 147 -16.09 -15.70 -2.86
C PRO A 147 -15.96 -14.50 -1.91
N MET A 148 -14.81 -14.37 -1.24
CA MET A 148 -14.50 -13.24 -0.37
C MET A 148 -14.21 -11.98 -1.20
N LEU A 149 -13.39 -12.10 -2.25
CA LEU A 149 -13.06 -10.97 -3.11
C LEU A 149 -14.29 -10.36 -3.77
N LYS A 150 -15.29 -11.17 -4.13
CA LYS A 150 -16.56 -10.70 -4.69
C LYS A 150 -17.35 -9.80 -3.72
N GLN A 151 -17.13 -9.91 -2.41
CA GLN A 151 -17.73 -9.00 -1.42
C GLN A 151 -17.04 -7.63 -1.38
N PHE A 152 -15.75 -7.56 -1.74
CA PHE A 152 -14.99 -6.31 -1.83
C PHE A 152 -15.11 -5.66 -3.22
N VAL A 153 -15.15 -6.48 -4.27
CA VAL A 153 -15.16 -6.01 -5.67
C VAL A 153 -16.59 -5.83 -6.15
N THR A 154 -17.15 -4.67 -5.84
CA THR A 154 -18.54 -4.30 -6.16
C THR A 154 -18.67 -3.13 -7.16
N SER A 155 -17.56 -2.55 -7.60
CA SER A 155 -17.56 -1.37 -8.48
C SER A 155 -16.38 -1.36 -9.44
N GLU A 156 -16.50 -0.60 -10.53
CA GLU A 156 -15.40 -0.41 -11.50
C GLU A 156 -14.11 0.10 -10.84
N ARG A 157 -14.22 0.91 -9.77
CA ARG A 157 -13.05 1.38 -9.01
C ARG A 157 -12.38 0.23 -8.26
N HIS A 158 -13.15 -0.71 -7.75
CA HIS A 158 -12.65 -1.91 -7.09
C HIS A 158 -11.91 -2.82 -8.08
N GLU A 159 -12.41 -2.96 -9.30
CA GLU A 159 -11.75 -3.74 -10.36
C GLU A 159 -10.43 -3.08 -10.80
N LYS A 160 -10.41 -1.75 -10.97
CA LYS A 160 -9.16 -1.01 -11.25
C LYS A 160 -8.14 -1.14 -10.13
N ALA A 161 -8.59 -1.13 -8.88
CA ALA A 161 -7.76 -1.42 -7.72
C ALA A 161 -7.28 -2.88 -7.72
N LEU A 162 -8.12 -3.83 -8.14
CA LEU A 162 -7.76 -5.24 -8.26
C LEU A 162 -6.58 -5.42 -9.23
N LEU A 163 -6.69 -4.84 -10.42
CA LEU A 163 -5.62 -4.87 -11.42
C LEU A 163 -4.37 -4.11 -10.97
N GLY A 164 -4.52 -2.96 -10.32
CA GLY A 164 -3.39 -2.19 -9.78
C GLY A 164 -2.63 -2.94 -8.68
N GLY A 165 -3.34 -3.66 -7.81
CA GLY A 165 -2.74 -4.47 -6.76
C GLY A 165 -2.03 -5.68 -7.33
N THR A 166 -2.60 -6.25 -8.41
CA THR A 166 -1.99 -7.37 -9.14
C THR A 166 -0.72 -6.93 -9.86
N GLU A 167 -0.70 -5.74 -10.48
CA GLU A 167 0.53 -5.15 -11.05
C GLU A 167 1.62 -4.99 -9.97
N ARG A 168 1.27 -4.54 -8.77
CA ARG A 168 2.22 -4.40 -7.65
C ARG A 168 2.76 -5.74 -7.17
N LEU A 169 1.89 -6.74 -7.01
CA LEU A 169 2.26 -8.10 -6.64
C LEU A 169 3.23 -8.72 -7.68
N ILE A 170 2.90 -8.61 -8.96
CA ILE A 170 3.78 -9.08 -10.03
C ILE A 170 5.10 -8.29 -10.01
N GLY A 171 5.04 -6.98 -9.80
CA GLY A 171 6.23 -6.12 -9.72
C GLY A 171 7.16 -6.50 -8.56
N SER A 172 6.63 -6.95 -7.41
CA SER A 172 7.45 -7.47 -6.32
C SER A 172 8.00 -8.87 -6.61
N LEU A 173 7.24 -9.72 -7.30
CA LEU A 173 7.63 -11.12 -7.57
C LEU A 173 8.57 -11.27 -8.78
N ILE A 174 8.55 -10.36 -9.76
CA ILE A 174 9.28 -10.50 -11.03
C ILE A 174 10.81 -10.66 -10.86
N GLY A 175 11.37 -10.18 -9.75
CA GLY A 175 12.80 -10.30 -9.45
C GLY A 175 13.20 -11.72 -9.02
N GLU A 176 12.35 -12.38 -8.23
CA GLU A 176 12.60 -13.71 -7.66
C GLU A 176 11.98 -14.83 -8.52
N HIS A 177 10.82 -14.55 -9.13
CA HIS A 177 10.01 -15.48 -9.92
C HIS A 177 9.63 -14.87 -11.28
N PRO A 178 10.54 -14.86 -12.28
CA PRO A 178 10.25 -14.30 -13.60
C PRO A 178 9.12 -15.03 -14.35
N ASP A 179 8.81 -16.27 -13.99
CA ASP A 179 7.72 -17.10 -14.51
C ASP A 179 6.32 -16.51 -14.19
N ILE A 180 6.24 -15.58 -13.24
CA ILE A 180 4.99 -14.91 -12.89
C ILE A 180 4.35 -14.19 -14.10
N LEU A 181 5.16 -13.72 -15.05
CA LEU A 181 4.67 -13.07 -16.27
C LEU A 181 3.89 -14.03 -17.16
N GLU A 182 4.28 -15.31 -17.22
CA GLU A 182 3.57 -16.33 -17.99
C GLU A 182 2.21 -16.69 -17.34
N LYS A 183 2.07 -16.42 -16.04
CA LYS A 183 0.83 -16.65 -15.29
C LYS A 183 -0.18 -15.50 -15.46
N VAL A 184 0.21 -14.33 -15.99
CA VAL A 184 -0.65 -13.13 -16.11
C VAL A 184 -1.94 -13.42 -16.86
N VAL A 185 -1.87 -14.08 -18.02
CA VAL A 185 -3.06 -14.45 -18.81
C VAL A 185 -4.03 -15.29 -17.97
N LYS A 186 -3.52 -16.31 -17.28
CA LYS A 186 -4.34 -17.19 -16.43
C LYS A 186 -4.92 -16.46 -15.22
N ILE A 187 -4.18 -15.54 -14.61
CA ILE A 187 -4.67 -14.70 -13.51
C ILE A 187 -5.88 -13.87 -13.98
N LEU A 188 -5.77 -13.21 -15.14
CA LEU A 188 -6.85 -12.40 -15.70
C LEU A 188 -8.08 -13.26 -16.09
N GLN A 189 -7.85 -14.44 -16.68
CA GLN A 189 -8.92 -15.40 -16.95
C GLN A 189 -9.64 -15.85 -15.66
N LEU A 190 -8.91 -16.10 -14.57
CA LEU A 190 -9.52 -16.46 -13.28
C LEU A 190 -10.34 -15.30 -12.70
N TYR A 191 -9.85 -14.06 -12.82
CA TYR A 191 -10.63 -12.89 -12.40
C TYR A 191 -11.91 -12.72 -13.22
N TYR A 192 -11.84 -12.93 -14.54
CA TYR A 192 -13.00 -12.91 -15.43
C TYR A 192 -14.01 -14.00 -15.07
N ASN A 193 -13.56 -15.27 -14.99
CA ASN A 193 -14.42 -16.42 -14.69
C ASN A 193 -15.09 -16.38 -13.30
N HIS A 194 -14.54 -15.61 -12.37
CA HIS A 194 -15.08 -15.45 -11.02
C HIS A 194 -15.86 -14.14 -10.82
N ASP A 195 -16.18 -13.42 -11.89
CA ASP A 195 -16.87 -12.13 -11.88
C ASP A 195 -16.16 -11.05 -11.04
N LEU A 196 -14.82 -11.09 -11.01
CA LEU A 196 -14.00 -10.09 -10.30
C LEU A 196 -13.50 -8.99 -11.23
N LEU A 197 -13.61 -9.18 -12.55
CA LEU A 197 -13.13 -8.25 -13.56
C LEU A 197 -14.07 -8.26 -14.76
N SER A 198 -14.59 -7.09 -15.11
CA SER A 198 -15.36 -6.87 -16.33
C SER A 198 -14.44 -6.68 -17.54
N GLU A 199 -14.97 -7.02 -18.72
CA GLU A 199 -14.28 -6.83 -20.00
C GLU A 199 -13.90 -5.37 -20.23
N ASP A 200 -14.84 -4.45 -20.02
CA ASP A 200 -14.63 -3.01 -20.19
C ASP A 200 -13.42 -2.51 -19.40
N VAL A 201 -13.27 -2.96 -18.15
CA VAL A 201 -12.14 -2.56 -17.29
C VAL A 201 -10.86 -3.23 -17.75
N ALA A 202 -10.91 -4.51 -18.13
CA ALA A 202 -9.76 -5.25 -18.63
C ALA A 202 -9.17 -4.59 -19.89
N VAL A 203 -10.03 -4.27 -20.88
CA VAL A 203 -9.63 -3.64 -22.15
C VAL A 203 -9.09 -2.23 -21.91
N LYS A 204 -9.79 -1.40 -21.12
CA LYS A 204 -9.31 -0.05 -20.76
C LYS A 204 -7.96 -0.10 -20.05
N TRP A 205 -7.79 -1.02 -19.12
CA TRP A 205 -6.50 -1.22 -18.44
C TRP A 205 -5.43 -1.68 -19.43
N GLY A 206 -5.70 -2.69 -20.27
CA GLY A 206 -4.73 -3.20 -21.24
C GLY A 206 -4.17 -2.14 -22.20
N SER A 207 -4.99 -1.17 -22.59
CA SER A 207 -4.68 -0.18 -23.63
C SER A 207 -3.50 0.77 -23.34
N LYS A 208 -3.24 1.13 -22.07
CA LYS A 208 -2.28 2.20 -21.73
C LYS A 208 -1.49 1.91 -20.47
N ALA A 209 -0.21 1.59 -20.62
CA ALA A 209 0.71 1.45 -19.48
C ALA A 209 0.69 2.67 -18.55
N SER A 210 0.78 2.41 -17.23
CA SER A 210 0.62 3.43 -16.19
C SER A 210 1.80 3.42 -15.23
N LYS A 211 2.11 4.59 -14.67
CA LYS A 211 3.07 4.76 -13.57
C LYS A 211 2.39 4.88 -12.20
N LYS A 212 1.08 4.63 -12.12
CA LYS A 212 0.26 4.83 -10.92
C LYS A 212 0.60 3.83 -9.81
N TYR A 213 0.87 2.58 -10.19
CA TYR A 213 1.06 1.49 -9.22
C TYR A 213 2.48 0.91 -9.21
N VAL A 214 3.12 0.84 -10.38
CA VAL A 214 4.49 0.35 -10.57
C VAL A 214 5.24 1.26 -11.53
N ASP A 215 6.56 1.06 -11.67
CA ASP A 215 7.34 1.79 -12.66
C ASP A 215 6.88 1.46 -14.10
N LEU A 216 7.13 2.39 -15.01
CA LEU A 216 6.64 2.29 -16.39
C LEU A 216 7.19 1.07 -17.13
N ALA A 217 8.39 0.59 -16.80
CA ALA A 217 8.97 -0.58 -17.47
C ALA A 217 8.26 -1.86 -17.01
N THR A 218 8.00 -2.00 -15.70
CA THR A 218 7.23 -3.12 -15.16
C THR A 218 5.79 -3.12 -15.67
N SER A 219 5.10 -1.98 -15.66
CA SER A 219 3.72 -1.90 -16.19
C SER A 219 3.64 -2.32 -17.65
N LYS A 220 4.60 -1.89 -18.50
CA LYS A 220 4.68 -2.32 -19.89
C LYS A 220 4.88 -3.83 -20.04
N LYS A 221 5.73 -4.44 -19.21
CA LYS A 221 5.96 -5.89 -19.26
C LYS A 221 4.71 -6.68 -18.88
N VAL A 222 4.04 -6.28 -17.79
CA VAL A 222 2.82 -6.95 -17.31
C VAL A 222 1.70 -6.84 -18.34
N ARG A 223 1.47 -5.65 -18.90
CA ARG A 223 0.40 -5.46 -19.91
C ARG A 223 0.72 -6.13 -21.23
N LYS A 224 1.98 -6.19 -21.64
CA LYS A 224 2.41 -6.98 -22.79
C LYS A 224 2.13 -8.47 -22.58
N ALA A 225 2.39 -8.99 -21.38
CA ALA A 225 2.05 -10.38 -21.05
C ALA A 225 0.54 -10.65 -21.03
N ALA A 226 -0.28 -9.61 -20.84
CA ALA A 226 -1.74 -9.69 -20.89
C ALA A 226 -2.33 -9.62 -22.30
N GLU A 227 -1.56 -9.26 -23.34
CA GLU A 227 -2.04 -9.12 -24.72
C GLU A 227 -2.88 -10.31 -25.21
N PRO A 228 -2.48 -11.59 -25.02
CA PRO A 228 -3.28 -12.72 -25.48
C PRO A 228 -4.68 -12.79 -24.86
N PHE A 229 -4.83 -12.37 -23.60
CA PHE A 229 -6.12 -12.32 -22.93
C PHE A 229 -7.01 -11.19 -23.48
N LEU A 230 -6.41 -10.03 -23.76
CA LEU A 230 -7.12 -8.87 -24.30
C LEU A 230 -7.60 -9.12 -25.74
N THR A 231 -6.77 -9.78 -26.56
CA THR A 231 -7.18 -10.20 -27.91
C THR A 231 -8.32 -11.21 -27.84
N TRP A 232 -8.24 -12.19 -26.94
CA TRP A 232 -9.34 -13.15 -26.75
C TRP A 232 -10.67 -12.49 -26.35
N LEU A 233 -10.62 -11.47 -25.47
CA LEU A 233 -11.83 -10.71 -25.12
C LEU A 233 -12.41 -9.96 -26.33
N GLN A 234 -11.56 -9.33 -27.14
CA GLN A 234 -11.98 -8.62 -28.36
C GLN A 234 -12.63 -9.55 -29.39
N GLU A 235 -12.01 -10.72 -29.64
CA GLU A 235 -12.56 -11.72 -30.55
C GLU A 235 -13.92 -12.24 -30.06
N ALA A 236 -14.05 -12.50 -28.76
CA ALA A 236 -15.33 -12.94 -28.17
C ALA A 236 -16.44 -11.90 -28.33
N SER A 237 -16.14 -10.61 -28.17
CA SER A 237 -17.13 -9.54 -28.39
C SER A 237 -17.52 -9.37 -29.86
N GLU A 238 -16.61 -9.60 -30.81
CA GLU A 238 -16.91 -9.49 -32.24
C GLU A 238 -17.76 -10.67 -32.76
N GLU A 239 -17.60 -11.87 -32.19
CA GLU A 239 -18.42 -13.04 -32.52
C GLU A 239 -19.87 -12.91 -32.01
N GLU A 240 -20.08 -12.35 -30.80
CA GLU A 240 -21.43 -12.15 -30.26
C GLU A 240 -22.26 -11.12 -31.04
N ASP A 241 -21.64 -10.08 -31.61
CA ASP A 241 -22.32 -9.03 -32.39
C ASP A 241 -22.62 -9.49 -33.84
N SER A 242 -21.92 -10.53 -34.33
CA SER A 242 -22.09 -11.06 -35.70
C SER A 242 -23.12 -12.19 -35.82
N ASP A 243 -23.50 -12.85 -34.73
CA ASP A 243 -24.47 -13.97 -34.73
C ASP A 243 -25.93 -13.49 -34.54
N ASP A 244 -26.14 -12.19 -34.33
CA ASP A 244 -27.46 -11.52 -34.21
C ASP A 244 -27.89 -10.75 -35.50
N GLU A 245 -27.15 -10.88 -36.62
CA GLU A 245 -27.57 -10.48 -38.00
C GLU A 245 -27.99 -11.67 -38.88
#